data_AF-A0A5S4YT96-F1
#
_entry.id   AF-A0A5S4YT96-F1
#
_cell.length_a   1.000
_cell.length_b   1.000
_cell.length_c   1.000
_cell.angle_alpha   90.00
_cell.angle_beta   90.00
_cell.angle_gamma   90.00
#
_symmetry.space_group_name_H-M   'P 1'
#
loop_
_entity.id
_entity.type
_entity.pdbx_description
1 polymer ?
#
loop_
_entity_poly.entity_id
_entity_poly.type
_entity_poly.pdbx_seq_one_letter_code
_entity_poly.pdbx_strand_id
1 'polypeptide(L)'
;MNIRLHIERLVLDGLRVNASDGALLKASLEAELGRLLSESGINSEIAAGGALPRLEAAPMQVRRGATPAQIGSGIAHSVFSGVGKQ
;
A
#
# COMPACT_ATOMS: atom_id res chain seq x y z
N MET A 1 1.97 14.44 -13.11
CA MET A 1 0.76 13.60 -12.97
C MET A 1 0.15 13.86 -11.60
N ASN A 2 -1.17 13.96 -11.47
CA ASN A 2 -1.83 14.16 -10.18
C ASN A 2 -2.60 12.89 -9.83
N ILE A 3 -2.14 12.17 -8.81
CA ILE A 3 -2.79 10.97 -8.30
C ILE A 3 -3.43 11.34 -6.96
N ARG A 4 -4.73 11.12 -6.83
CA ARG A 4 -5.44 11.16 -5.55
C ARG A 4 -5.84 9.74 -5.18
N LEU A 5 -5.16 9.18 -4.19
CA LEU A 5 -5.47 7.86 -3.68
C LEU A 5 -6.36 7.99 -2.44
N HIS A 6 -7.51 7.32 -2.48
CA HIS A 6 -8.40 7.21 -1.32
C HIS A 6 -8.54 5.73 -0.95
N ILE A 7 -8.15 5.38 0.28
CA ILE A 7 -8.33 4.04 0.83
C ILE A 7 -9.47 4.15 1.84
N GLU A 8 -10.65 3.65 1.48
CA GLU A 8 -11.82 3.66 2.37
C GLU A 8 -11.56 2.87 3.65
N ARG A 9 -10.86 1.73 3.52
CA ARG A 9 -10.58 0.85 4.64
C ARG A 9 -9.32 0.03 4.39
N LEU A 10 -8.43 0.02 5.39
CA LEU A 10 -7.34 -0.94 5.52
C LEU A 10 -7.65 -1.88 6.67
N VAL A 11 -7.92 -3.15 6.37
CA VAL A 11 -8.18 -4.18 7.38
C VAL A 11 -6.93 -5.02 7.55
N LEU A 12 -6.44 -5.10 8.78
CA LEU A 12 -5.28 -5.91 9.16
C LEU A 12 -5.78 -7.06 10.04
N ASP A 13 -5.76 -8.28 9.50
CA ASP A 13 -6.13 -9.49 10.24
C ASP A 13 -4.88 -10.33 10.53
N GLY A 14 -4.86 -10.99 11.69
CA GLY A 14 -3.77 -11.87 12.13
C GLY A 14 -2.45 -11.18 12.50
N LEU A 15 -2.35 -9.86 12.42
CA LEU A 15 -1.16 -9.10 12.80
C LEU A 15 -1.24 -8.62 14.26
N ARG A 16 -0.13 -8.73 14.98
CA ARG A 16 0.02 -8.17 16.34
C ARG A 16 0.32 -6.67 16.28
N VAL A 17 -0.63 -5.90 15.79
CA VAL A 17 -0.57 -4.43 15.73
C VAL A 17 -1.57 -3.89 16.73
N ASN A 18 -1.13 -3.03 17.65
CA ASN A 18 -2.03 -2.39 18.59
C ASN A 18 -2.58 -1.07 18.00
N ALA A 19 -3.62 -0.49 18.62
CA ALA A 19 -4.23 0.75 18.11
C ALA A 19 -3.24 1.93 18.06
N SER A 20 -2.27 1.98 18.98
CA SER A 20 -1.21 3.00 19.01
C SER A 20 -0.21 2.88 17.85
N ASP A 21 0.02 1.68 17.34
CA ASP A 21 0.90 1.42 16.19
C ASP A 21 0.26 1.83 14.86
N GLY A 22 -1.07 1.93 14.81
CA GLY A 22 -1.83 2.22 13.60
C GLY A 22 -1.46 3.55 12.93
N ALA A 23 -1.16 4.58 13.73
CA ALA A 23 -0.74 5.88 13.20
C ALA A 23 0.63 5.81 12.51
N LEU A 24 1.60 5.07 13.10
CA LEU A 24 2.92 4.88 12.53
C LEU A 24 2.87 4.03 11.26
N LEU A 25 2.08 2.96 11.28
CA LEU A 25 1.85 2.12 10.12
C LEU A 25 1.25 2.94 8.97
N LYS A 26 0.19 3.70 9.25
CA LYS A 26 -0.46 4.57 8.26
C LYS A 26 0.51 5.59 7.67
N ALA A 27 1.26 6.31 8.51
CA ALA A 27 2.21 7.31 8.05
C ALA A 27 3.30 6.71 7.16
N SER A 28 3.83 5.53 7.53
CA SER A 28 4.84 4.84 6.72
C SER A 28 4.29 4.31 5.39
N LEU A 29 3.04 3.83 5.38
CA LEU A 29 2.34 3.41 4.17
C LEU A 29 2.12 4.59 3.22
N GLU A 30 1.60 5.71 3.72
CA GLU A 30 1.34 6.91 2.91
C GLU A 30 2.62 7.48 2.30
N ALA A 31 3.69 7.58 3.11
CA ALA A 31 4.97 8.08 2.66
C ALA A 31 5.58 7.18 1.56
N GLU A 32 5.63 5.87 1.79
CA GLU A 32 6.27 4.95 0.84
C GLU A 32 5.43 4.75 -0.43
N LEU A 33 4.11 4.61 -0.30
CA LEU A 33 3.23 4.47 -1.45
C LEU A 33 3.20 5.74 -2.30
N GLY A 34 3.19 6.92 -1.65
CA GLY A 34 3.31 8.20 -2.33
C GLY A 34 4.61 8.30 -3.14
N ARG A 35 5.74 7.88 -2.54
CA ARG A 35 7.04 7.82 -3.22
C ARG A 35 6.98 6.91 -4.45
N LEU A 36 6.55 5.65 -4.30
CA LEU A 36 6.46 4.68 -5.39
C LEU A 36 5.57 5.15 -6.55
N LEU A 37 4.39 5.69 -6.24
CA LEU A 37 3.46 6.21 -7.25
C LEU A 37 4.01 7.46 -7.95
N SER A 38 4.78 8.29 -7.25
CA SER A 38 5.38 9.48 -7.84
C SER A 38 6.53 9.16 -8.78
N GLU A 39 7.33 8.14 -8.45
CA GLU A 39 8.49 7.72 -9.24
C GLU A 39 8.11 6.87 -10.45
N SER A 40 7.18 5.92 -10.27
CA SER A 40 6.88 4.90 -11.28
C SER A 40 5.50 5.05 -11.94
N GLY A 41 4.61 5.83 -11.32
CA GLY A 41 3.24 6.01 -11.80
C GLY A 41 2.34 4.80 -11.56
N ILE A 42 1.21 4.77 -12.26
CA ILE A 42 0.18 3.74 -12.17
C ILE A 42 0.15 2.86 -13.42
N ASN A 43 -0.42 1.67 -13.31
CA ASN A 43 -0.62 0.77 -14.44
C ASN A 43 -1.53 1.42 -15.51
N SER A 44 -1.41 0.94 -16.75
CA SER A 44 -2.13 1.54 -17.89
C SER A 44 -3.64 1.34 -17.84
N GLU A 45 -4.13 0.26 -17.22
CA GLU A 45 -5.57 -0.04 -17.13
C GLU A 45 -6.27 0.95 -16.17
N ILE A 46 -5.66 1.24 -15.03
CA ILE A 46 -6.12 2.25 -14.07
C ILE A 46 -5.98 3.64 -14.70
N ALA A 47 -4.88 3.90 -15.40
CA ALA A 47 -4.67 5.17 -16.09
C ALA A 47 -5.72 5.43 -17.20
N ALA A 48 -6.26 4.37 -17.82
CA ALA A 48 -7.33 4.45 -18.81
C ALA A 48 -8.72 4.73 -18.20
N GLY A 49 -8.82 4.79 -16.86
CA GLY A 49 -10.08 5.08 -16.17
C GLY A 49 -11.03 3.88 -16.03
N GLY A 50 -10.51 2.66 -16.18
CA GLY A 50 -11.30 1.44 -15.99
C GLY A 50 -11.68 1.20 -14.52
N ALA A 51 -12.83 0.57 -14.29
CA ALA A 51 -13.22 0.09 -12.97
C ALA A 51 -12.68 -1.34 -12.78
N LEU A 52 -11.79 -1.53 -11.81
CA LEU A 52 -11.25 -2.83 -11.44
C LEU A 52 -11.94 -3.31 -10.15
N PRO A 53 -12.82 -4.32 -10.21
CA PRO A 53 -13.54 -4.80 -9.02
C PRO A 53 -12.62 -5.52 -8.03
N ARG A 54 -11.47 -6.03 -8.52
CA ARG A 54 -10.44 -6.66 -7.72
C ARG A 54 -9.08 -6.40 -8.34
N LEU A 55 -8.10 -6.19 -7.48
CA LEU A 55 -6.70 -6.08 -7.84
C LEU A 55 -5.93 -7.10 -7.02
N GLU A 56 -5.15 -7.95 -7.69
CA GLU A 56 -4.25 -8.86 -7.01
C GLU A 56 -2.94 -8.14 -6.72
N ALA A 57 -2.49 -8.24 -5.48
CA ALA A 57 -1.24 -7.67 -5.00
C ALA A 57 -0.25 -8.78 -4.68
N ALA A 58 1.03 -8.53 -4.91
CA ALA A 58 2.09 -9.46 -4.56
C ALA A 58 2.07 -9.77 -3.05
N PRO A 59 2.24 -11.04 -2.65
CA PRO A 59 2.25 -11.42 -1.26
C PRO A 59 3.42 -10.74 -0.54
N MET A 60 3.16 -10.26 0.67
CA MET A 60 4.18 -9.71 1.56
C MET A 60 4.49 -10.68 2.70
N GLN A 61 5.76 -10.75 3.09
CA GLN A 61 6.17 -11.47 4.29
C GLN A 61 6.44 -10.49 5.43
N VAL A 62 5.73 -10.66 6.53
CA VAL A 62 5.99 -9.93 7.78
C VAL A 62 6.94 -10.75 8.64
N ARG A 63 8.14 -10.21 8.86
CA ARG A 63 9.14 -10.85 9.73
C ARG A 63 8.71 -10.76 11.19
N ARG A 64 9.09 -11.76 12.01
CA ARG A 64 8.91 -11.67 13.46
C ARG A 64 9.69 -10.46 14.00
N GLY A 65 9.03 -9.66 14.83
CA GLY A 65 9.61 -8.44 15.38
C GLY A 65 9.68 -7.25 14.42
N ALA A 66 9.01 -7.33 13.25
CA ALA A 66 8.90 -6.18 12.35
C ALA A 66 8.24 -5.00 13.06
N THR A 67 8.81 -3.81 12.86
CA THR A 67 8.24 -2.58 13.41
C THR A 67 6.99 -2.17 12.63
N PRO A 68 6.06 -1.40 13.22
CA PRO A 68 4.89 -0.89 12.51
C PRO A 68 5.24 -0.16 11.20
N ALA A 69 6.35 0.58 11.19
CA ALA A 69 6.84 1.28 10.00
C ALA A 69 7.30 0.33 8.89
N GLN A 70 7.99 -0.77 9.25
CA GLN A 70 8.39 -1.80 8.29
C GLN A 70 7.18 -2.53 7.71
N ILE A 71 6.15 -2.77 8.54
CA ILE A 71 4.88 -3.36 8.08
C ILE A 71 4.20 -2.41 7.10
N GLY A 72 4.07 -1.12 7.42
CA GLY A 72 3.41 -0.15 6.53
C GLY A 72 4.13 0.04 5.19
N SER A 73 5.47 0.10 5.20
CA SER A 73 6.26 0.10 3.96
C SER A 73 6.08 -1.20 3.15
N GLY A 74 6.03 -2.36 3.82
CA GLY A 74 5.74 -3.64 3.14
C GLY A 74 4.36 -3.68 2.48
N ILE A 75 3.35 -3.14 3.15
CA ILE A 75 2.00 -2.99 2.59
C ILE A 75 2.05 -2.06 1.36
N ALA A 76 2.81 -0.96 1.43
CA ALA A 76 2.96 -0.02 0.31
C ALA A 76 3.49 -0.72 -0.95
N HIS A 77 4.54 -1.53 -0.82
CA HIS A 77 5.08 -2.30 -1.95
C HIS A 77 4.09 -3.32 -2.49
N SER A 78 3.36 -4.02 -1.61
CA SER A 78 2.34 -4.98 -2.01
C SER A 78 1.22 -4.28 -2.79
N VAL A 79 0.65 -3.20 -2.26
CA VAL A 79 -0.39 -2.41 -2.96
C VAL A 79 0.15 -1.86 -4.29
N PHE A 80 1.34 -1.28 -4.28
CA PHE A 80 1.98 -0.75 -5.48
C PHE A 80 2.19 -1.83 -6.55
N SER A 81 2.47 -3.08 -6.19
CA SER A 81 2.60 -4.16 -7.18
C SER A 81 1.31 -4.40 -7.98
N GLY A 82 0.14 -4.10 -7.42
CA GLY A 82 -1.12 -4.17 -8.13
C GLY A 82 -1.43 -2.89 -8.91
N VAL A 83 -1.25 -1.71 -8.29
CA VAL A 83 -1.70 -0.43 -8.89
C VAL A 83 -0.65 0.25 -9.75
N GLY A 84 0.61 -0.07 -9.52
CA GLY A 84 1.78 0.55 -10.09
C GLY A 84 2.10 0.04 -11.48
N LYS A 85 2.90 0.82 -12.20
CA LYS A 85 3.41 0.43 -13.51
C LYS A 85 4.47 -0.68 -13.33
N GLN A 86 4.17 -1.89 -13.79
CA GLN A 86 5.12 -3.00 -13.88
C GLN A 86 5.90 -2.96 -15.21
#